data_AF-A0A9Q3PXS0-F1
#
_entry.id   AF-A0A9Q3PXS0-F1
#
_cell.length_a   1.000
_cell.length_b   1.000
_cell.length_c   1.000
_cell.angle_alpha   90.00
_cell.angle_beta   90.00
_cell.angle_gamma   90.00
#
_symmetry.space_group_name_H-M   'P 1'
#
loop_
_entity.id
_entity.type
_entity.pdbx_description
1 polymer ?
#
loop_
_entity_poly.entity_id
_entity_poly.type
_entity_poly.pdbx_seq_one_letter_code
_entity_poly.pdbx_strand_id
1 'polypeptide(L)'
;MGNMNEDRTKERVTSTAWWPKWEQELSEYINTCERCQKANRKHGKKYGLLRHIEEPKHQWETINMDWATGLVPGGKQNYSAC
;
A
#
# COMPACT_ATOMS: atom_id res chain seq x y z
N MET A 1 -8.80 13.80 1.66
CA MET A 1 -8.15 13.79 2.99
C MET A 1 -9.07 12.98 3.88
N GLY A 2 -8.73 11.73 4.19
CA GLY A 2 -9.59 10.87 5.02
C GLY A 2 -8.84 9.58 5.32
N ASN A 3 -8.60 9.29 6.59
CA ASN A 3 -7.95 8.08 7.05
C ASN A 3 -9.04 7.02 7.24
N MET A 4 -9.10 6.01 6.38
CA MET A 4 -10.16 4.97 6.39
C MET A 4 -10.36 4.27 7.75
N ASN A 5 -9.34 4.25 8.63
CA ASN A 5 -9.47 3.66 9.97
C ASN A 5 -10.05 4.63 11.02
N GLU A 6 -10.12 5.93 10.75
CA GLU A 6 -10.71 6.91 11.66
C GLU A 6 -12.23 6.75 11.69
N ASP A 7 -12.87 6.69 10.52
CA ASP A 7 -14.32 6.52 10.40
C ASP A 7 -14.78 5.19 11.03
N ARG A 8 -14.03 4.11 10.79
CA ARG A 8 -14.28 2.80 11.42
C ARG A 8 -14.17 2.83 12.94
N THR A 9 -13.26 3.64 13.48
CA THR A 9 -13.08 3.75 14.93
C THR A 9 -14.20 4.58 15.54
N LYS A 10 -14.63 5.66 14.85
CA LYS A 10 -15.80 6.46 15.24
C LYS A 10 -17.07 5.60 15.32
N GLU A 11 -17.35 4.81 14.29
CA GLU A 11 -18.53 3.92 14.26
C GLU A 11 -18.55 2.96 15.46
N ARG A 12 -17.42 2.30 15.77
CA ARG A 12 -17.32 1.34 16.89
C ARG A 12 -17.47 1.98 18.26
N VAL A 13 -16.95 3.19 18.42
CA VAL A 13 -17.08 3.93 19.69
C VAL A 13 -18.52 4.36 19.87
N THR A 14 -19.15 4.93 18.84
CA THR A 14 -20.57 5.34 18.90
C THR A 14 -21.54 4.20 19.18
N SER A 15 -21.22 2.97 18.77
CA SER A 15 -22.07 1.81 19.05
C SER A 15 -21.93 1.27 20.48
N THR A 16 -20.88 1.65 21.21
CA THR A 16 -20.49 0.99 22.47
C THR A 16 -20.47 1.93 23.66
N ALA A 17 -20.18 3.22 23.45
CA ALA A 17 -20.02 4.19 24.51
C ALA A 17 -20.41 5.60 24.05
N TRP A 18 -20.83 6.43 25.00
CA TRP A 18 -21.17 7.83 24.79
C TRP A 18 -20.74 8.68 25.98
N TRP A 19 -20.13 9.84 25.70
CA TRP A 19 -19.76 10.83 26.72
C TRP A 19 -19.70 12.25 26.10
N PRO A 20 -19.73 13.34 26.90
CA PRO A 20 -19.58 14.68 26.38
C PRO A 20 -18.24 14.86 25.66
N LYS A 21 -18.23 15.46 24.45
CA LYS A 21 -17.03 15.70 23.63
C LYS A 21 -16.30 14.43 23.13
N TRP A 22 -16.97 13.28 23.11
CA TRP A 22 -16.37 12.01 22.68
C TRP A 22 -15.70 12.06 21.29
N GLU A 23 -16.28 12.80 20.34
CA GLU A 23 -15.76 12.88 18.98
C GLU A 23 -14.43 13.64 18.91
N GLN A 24 -14.29 14.73 19.69
CA GLN A 24 -13.08 15.52 19.76
C GLN A 24 -11.95 14.73 20.43
N GLU A 25 -12.25 14.11 21.58
CA GLU A 25 -11.28 13.29 22.32
C GLU A 25 -10.83 12.07 21.51
N LEU A 26 -11.75 11.45 20.75
CA LEU A 26 -11.42 10.32 19.89
C LEU A 26 -10.52 10.72 18.71
N SER A 27 -10.81 11.86 18.07
CA SER A 27 -9.95 12.41 17.03
C SER A 27 -8.54 12.72 17.54
N GLU A 28 -8.44 13.32 18.73
CA GLU A 28 -7.17 13.61 19.37
C GLU A 28 -6.40 12.33 19.74
N TYR A 29 -7.10 11.32 20.26
CA TYR A 29 -6.52 10.01 20.55
C TYR A 29 -5.99 9.31 19.30
N ILE A 30 -6.75 9.28 18.21
CA ILE A 30 -6.32 8.64 16.95
C ILE A 30 -5.10 9.37 16.37
N ASN A 31 -5.03 10.70 16.49
CA ASN A 31 -3.93 11.51 16.01
C ASN A 31 -2.64 11.37 16.86
N THR A 32 -2.78 11.17 18.17
CA THR A 32 -1.64 11.02 19.09
C THR A 32 -1.18 9.56 19.28
N CYS A 33 -2.03 8.58 19.00
CA CYS A 33 -1.72 7.17 19.21
C CYS A 33 -0.74 6.62 18.17
N GLU A 34 0.49 6.30 18.60
CA GLU A 34 1.55 5.74 17.74
C GLU A 34 1.12 4.45 17.02
N ARG A 35 0.39 3.56 17.71
CA ARG A 35 -0.13 2.31 17.12
C ARG A 35 -1.14 2.60 16.02
N CYS A 36 -2.05 3.54 16.24
CA CYS A 36 -3.02 3.97 15.24
C CYS A 36 -2.31 4.60 14.04
N GLN A 37 -1.30 5.45 14.24
CA GLN A 37 -0.53 6.08 13.17
C GLN A 37 0.29 5.06 12.35
N LYS A 38 0.90 4.06 13.01
CA LYS A 38 1.61 2.96 12.32
C LYS A 38 0.67 2.06 11.52
N ALA A 39 -0.54 1.83 12.02
CA ALA A 39 -1.57 1.06 11.30
C ALA A 39 -2.21 1.88 10.16
N ASN A 40 -2.37 3.20 10.36
CA ASN A 40 -2.79 4.19 9.37
C ASN A 40 -1.65 4.66 8.46
N ARG A 41 -0.71 3.77 8.11
CA ARG A 41 0.25 4.10 7.05
C ARG A 41 -0.56 4.46 5.82
N LYS A 42 -0.51 5.74 5.41
CA LYS A 42 -1.10 6.20 4.16
C LYS A 42 -0.58 5.28 3.07
N HIS A 43 -1.48 4.53 2.44
CA HIS A 43 -1.10 3.64 1.36
C HIS A 43 -0.51 4.51 0.24
N GLY A 44 0.80 4.37 0.06
CA GLY A 44 1.56 4.89 -1.08
C GLY A 44 1.96 6.36 -0.99
N LYS A 45 3.24 6.62 -1.30
CA LYS A 45 3.55 7.80 -2.12
C LYS A 45 2.60 7.76 -3.32
N LYS A 46 2.11 8.92 -3.78
CA LYS A 46 1.48 8.98 -5.11
C LYS A 46 2.39 8.20 -6.05
N TYR A 47 1.84 7.21 -6.76
CA TYR A 47 2.57 6.53 -7.80
C TYR A 47 3.26 7.61 -8.63
N GLY A 48 4.58 7.53 -8.75
CA GLY A 48 5.34 8.49 -9.54
C GLY A 48 4.73 8.55 -10.94
N LEU A 49 4.93 9.66 -11.65
CA LEU A 49 4.54 9.72 -13.06
C LEU A 49 5.16 8.50 -13.75
N LEU A 50 4.34 7.68 -14.41
CA LEU A 50 4.84 6.61 -15.25
C LEU A 50 5.82 7.25 -16.23
N ARG A 51 7.12 6.93 -16.13
CA ARG A 51 8.10 7.41 -17.10
C ARG A 51 7.72 6.80 -18.43
N HIS A 52 7.42 7.64 -19.41
CA HIS A 52 7.29 7.19 -20.78
C HIS A 52 8.64 6.59 -21.22
N ILE A 53 8.60 5.37 -21.74
CA ILE A 53 9.73 4.76 -22.41
C ILE A 53 9.65 5.27 -23.84
N GLU A 54 10.71 5.90 -24.33
CA GLU A 54 10.78 6.35 -25.71
C GLU A 54 10.64 5.15 -26.65
N GLU A 55 9.81 5.30 -27.69
CA GLU A 55 9.66 4.26 -28.69
C GLU A 55 10.99 4.07 -29.44
N PRO A 56 11.53 2.83 -29.47
CA PRO A 56 12.74 2.56 -30.23
C PRO A 56 12.50 2.79 -31.72
N LYS A 57 13.43 3.49 -32.38
CA LYS A 57 13.37 3.81 -33.82
C LYS A 57 13.89 2.67 -34.67
N HIS A 58 14.70 1.80 -34.08
CA HIS A 58 15.32 0.67 -34.76
C HIS A 58 15.12 -0.65 -34.00
N GLN A 59 15.19 -1.75 -34.74
CA GLN A 59 15.14 -3.10 -34.17
C GLN A 59 16.26 -3.28 -33.12
N TRP A 60 15.92 -3.88 -31.98
CA TRP A 60 16.84 -4.21 -30.88
C TRP A 60 17.45 -3.02 -30.12
N GLU A 61 16.93 -1.80 -30.29
CA GLU A 61 17.45 -0.60 -29.61
C GLU A 61 17.13 -0.58 -28.10
N THR A 62 16.04 -1.23 -27.68
CA THR A 62 15.66 -1.33 -26.26
C THR A 62 15.28 -2.76 -25.91
N ILE A 63 15.94 -3.33 -24.90
CA ILE A 63 15.64 -4.65 -24.34
C ILE A 63 15.41 -4.47 -22.84
N ASN A 64 14.19 -4.73 -22.39
CA ASN A 64 13.84 -4.76 -20.96
C ASN A 64 13.86 -6.21 -20.49
N MET A 65 14.53 -6.48 -19.37
CA MET A 65 14.59 -7.81 -18.75
C MET A 65 14.15 -7.72 -17.29
N ASP A 66 13.35 -8.69 -16.86
CA ASP A 66 12.93 -8.85 -15.46
C ASP A 66 13.16 -10.30 -15.02
N TRP A 67 13.39 -10.51 -13.73
CA TRP A 67 13.70 -11.81 -13.15
C TRP A 67 12.44 -12.38 -12.50
N ALA A 68 11.89 -13.44 -13.08
CA ALA A 68 10.80 -14.18 -12.47
C ALA A 68 11.35 -15.08 -11.34
N THR A 69 11.15 -14.65 -10.09
CA THR A 69 11.49 -15.46 -8.91
C THR A 69 10.26 -16.21 -8.39
N GLY A 70 10.46 -17.30 -7.64
CA GLY A 70 9.37 -18.07 -7.03
C GLY A 70 8.65 -19.05 -7.97
N LEU A 71 9.27 -19.41 -9.10
CA LEU A 71 8.76 -20.47 -9.96
C LEU A 71 8.90 -21.83 -9.25
N VAL A 72 7.88 -22.69 -9.40
CA VAL A 72 7.97 -24.07 -8.94
C VAL A 72 9.15 -24.77 -9.64
N PRO A 73 9.87 -25.69 -8.97
CA PRO A 73 10.85 -26.52 -9.64
C PRO A 73 10.10 -27.26 -10.76
N GLY A 74 10.45 -27.01 -12.01
CA GLY A 74 9.85 -27.83 -13.07
C GLY A 74 10.46 -29.22 -13.05
N GLY A 75 9.79 -30.12 -13.77
CA GLY A 75 10.03 -31.56 -13.71
C GLY A 75 11.43 -31.99 -14.20
N LYS A 76 11.60 -33.30 -14.38
CA LYS A 76 12.89 -34.00 -14.63
C LYS A 76 13.73 -33.51 -15.84
N GLN A 77 13.28 -32.50 -16.59
CA GLN A 77 14.00 -31.91 -17.73
C GLN A 77 14.10 -30.37 -17.60
N ASN A 78 14.50 -29.88 -16.43
CA ASN A 78 14.47 -28.45 -16.14
C ASN A 78 15.84 -27.77 -16.22
N TYR A 79 15.93 -26.77 -17.10
CA TYR A 79 16.98 -25.76 -17.13
C TYR A 79 16.57 -24.62 -16.21
N SER A 80 17.23 -24.54 -15.05
CA SER A 80 17.12 -23.38 -14.17
C SER A 80 17.73 -22.18 -14.90
N ALA A 81 16.95 -21.13 -15.15
CA ALA A 81 17.54 -19.82 -15.38
C ALA A 81 18.24 -19.41 -14.07
N CYS A 82 19.48 -18.91 -14.19
CA CYS A 82 20.31 -18.44 -13.08
C CYS A 82 19.61 -17.36 -12.25
#